data_AF-A0A1G6X9V1-F1
#
_entry.id   AF-A0A1G6X9V1-F1
#
_cell.length_a   1.000
_cell.length_b   1.000
_cell.length_c   1.000
_cell.angle_alpha   90.00
_cell.angle_beta   90.00
_cell.angle_gamma   90.00
#
_symmetry.space_group_name_H-M   'P 1'
#
loop_
_entity.id
_entity.type
_entity.pdbx_description
1 polymer ?
#
loop_
_entity_poly.entity_id
_entity_poly.type
_entity_poly.pdbx_seq_one_letter_code
_entity_poly.pdbx_strand_id
1 'polypeptide(L)'
;MLIYSMSVSVDGFIADREGAFGWTVPDEEQFRFHTAQVRELGGYLCGRRLYETMLPWETDPSLRDDDLRSAFADVWCLNLVETRTFGSRVIYERYRRARDRCGPPGREVGR
;
A
#
# COMPACT_ATOMS: atom_id res chain seq x y z
N MET A 1 -9.19 8.98 12.71
CA MET A 1 -7.77 8.96 13.11
C MET A 1 -6.93 8.83 11.85
N LEU A 2 -5.84 9.59 11.73
CA LEU A 2 -4.88 9.48 10.63
C LEU A 2 -3.57 8.96 11.23
N ILE A 3 -3.04 7.87 10.69
CA ILE A 3 -1.76 7.30 11.08
C ILE A 3 -0.81 7.46 9.89
N TYR A 4 0.35 8.06 10.13
CA TYR A 4 1.46 8.08 9.19
C TYR A 4 2.48 7.03 9.64
N SER A 5 2.69 6.00 8.82
CA SER A 5 3.58 4.88 9.13
C SER A 5 4.34 4.47 7.88
N MET A 6 5.66 4.55 7.94
CA MET A 6 6.60 4.05 6.93
C MET A 6 7.89 3.63 7.63
N SER A 7 8.56 2.62 7.10
CA SER A 7 9.96 2.36 7.46
C SER A 7 10.83 3.48 6.91
N VAL A 8 11.79 3.95 7.72
CA VAL A 8 12.68 5.07 7.38
C VAL A 8 14.09 4.74 7.83
N SER A 9 15.09 5.13 7.04
CA SER A 9 16.49 5.05 7.43
C SER A 9 16.82 6.04 8.56
N VAL A 10 17.95 5.83 9.24
CA VAL A 10 18.41 6.72 10.33
C VAL A 10 18.62 8.15 9.87
N ASP A 11 19.05 8.33 8.62
CA ASP A 11 19.27 9.62 7.96
C ASP A 11 18.00 10.19 7.28
N GLY A 12 16.84 9.54 7.44
CA GLY A 12 15.53 10.12 7.10
C GLY A 12 14.97 9.77 5.72
N PHE A 13 15.50 8.74 5.05
CA PHE A 13 15.06 8.33 3.72
C PHE A 13 14.12 7.12 3.77
N ILE A 14 13.05 7.17 2.97
CA ILE A 14 12.08 6.07 2.77
C ILE A 14 12.36 5.26 1.50
N ALA A 15 13.25 5.76 0.64
CA ALA A 15 13.63 5.18 -0.63
C ALA A 15 15.11 5.52 -0.96
N ASP A 16 15.75 4.74 -1.84
CA ASP A 16 17.16 4.92 -2.19
C ASP A 16 17.22 5.88 -3.37
N ARG A 17 18.41 6.04 -3.94
CA ARG A 17 18.62 6.95 -5.06
C ARG A 17 17.88 6.48 -6.32
N GLU A 18 17.65 5.17 -6.41
CA GLU A 18 16.95 4.49 -7.50
C GLU A 18 15.43 4.41 -7.26
N GLY A 19 14.97 4.69 -6.04
CA GLY A 19 13.57 4.66 -5.62
C GLY A 19 13.07 3.30 -5.13
N ALA A 20 13.95 2.31 -4.96
CA ALA A 20 13.61 1.07 -4.26
C ALA A 20 13.48 1.33 -2.75
N PHE A 21 13.05 0.34 -1.98
CA PHE A 21 12.89 0.39 -0.50
C PHE A 21 13.38 -0.91 0.16
N GLY A 22 14.28 -1.62 -0.54
CA GLY A 22 14.69 -2.99 -0.21
C GLY A 22 15.56 -3.15 1.04
N TRP A 23 16.07 -2.08 1.64
CA TRP A 23 16.79 -2.15 2.93
C TRP A 23 15.86 -2.11 4.14
N THR A 24 14.54 -1.95 3.95
CA THR A 24 13.55 -1.94 5.03
C THR A 24 12.61 -3.15 5.00
N VAL A 25 13.06 -4.30 4.51
CA VAL A 25 12.25 -5.52 4.53
C VAL A 25 11.91 -5.85 5.98
N PRO A 26 10.60 -5.87 6.35
CA PRO A 26 10.20 -6.15 7.72
C PRO A 26 10.58 -7.57 8.12
N ASP A 27 10.99 -7.75 9.38
CA ASP A 27 11.00 -9.07 9.98
C ASP A 27 9.56 -9.58 10.23
N GLU A 28 9.43 -10.83 10.67
CA GLU A 28 8.14 -11.48 10.90
C GLU A 28 7.29 -10.75 11.97
N GLU A 29 7.90 -10.23 13.03
CA GLU A 29 7.18 -9.54 14.10
C GLU A 29 6.66 -8.18 13.62
N GLN A 30 7.52 -7.41 12.94
CA GLN A 30 7.16 -6.15 12.30
C GLN A 30 6.05 -6.35 11.26
N PHE A 31 6.15 -7.40 10.46
CA PHE A 31 5.14 -7.72 9.46
C PHE A 31 3.78 -8.02 10.09
N ARG A 32 3.74 -8.80 11.18
CA ARG A 32 2.51 -9.06 11.95
C ARG A 32 1.94 -7.78 12.55
N PHE A 33 2.79 -6.94 13.12
CA PHE A 33 2.38 -5.65 13.66
C PHE A 33 1.75 -4.76 12.59
N HIS A 34 2.41 -4.60 11.43
CA HIS A 34 1.87 -3.82 10.33
C HIS A 34 0.56 -4.40 9.81
N THR A 35 0.45 -5.72 9.66
CA THR A 35 -0.79 -6.39 9.25
C THR A 35 -1.93 -6.11 10.22
N ALA A 36 -1.67 -6.16 11.52
CA ALA A 36 -2.67 -5.83 12.54
C ALA A 36 -3.10 -4.36 12.47
N GLN A 37 -2.16 -3.43 12.25
CA GLN A 37 -2.48 -2.01 12.03
C GLN A 37 -3.34 -1.82 10.77
N VAL A 38 -2.97 -2.45 9.65
CA VAL A 38 -3.70 -2.37 8.37
C VAL A 38 -5.15 -2.82 8.51
N ARG A 39 -5.39 -3.88 9.28
CA ARG A 39 -6.74 -4.45 9.52
C ARG A 39 -7.72 -3.45 10.10
N GLU A 40 -7.25 -2.57 10.98
CA GLU A 40 -8.08 -1.59 11.69
C GLU A 40 -8.34 -0.32 10.86
N LEU A 41 -7.65 -0.14 9.72
CA LEU A 41 -7.80 1.05 8.89
C LEU A 41 -9.01 0.94 7.97
N GLY A 42 -9.84 2.00 7.96
CA GLY A 42 -10.96 2.14 7.02
C GLY A 42 -10.54 2.55 5.60
N GLY A 43 -9.27 2.89 5.38
CA GLY A 43 -8.73 3.30 4.08
C GLY A 43 -7.27 3.72 4.16
N TYR A 44 -6.66 3.82 2.99
CA TYR A 44 -5.25 4.14 2.79
C TYR A 44 -5.11 5.40 1.96
N LEU A 45 -4.10 6.21 2.27
CA LEU A 45 -3.69 7.34 1.45
C LEU A 45 -2.29 7.02 0.92
N CYS A 46 -2.20 6.75 -0.38
CA CYS A 46 -0.94 6.41 -1.03
C CYS A 46 -0.67 7.42 -2.14
N GLY A 47 0.61 7.80 -2.29
CA GLY A 47 1.06 8.42 -3.54
C GLY A 47 1.26 7.34 -4.60
N ARG A 48 1.29 7.73 -5.88
CA ARG A 48 1.31 6.78 -7.00
C ARG A 48 2.43 5.73 -6.95
N ARG A 49 3.67 6.15 -6.65
CA ARG A 49 4.81 5.22 -6.56
C ARG A 49 4.66 4.19 -5.45
N LEU A 50 4.10 4.60 -4.30
CA LEU A 50 3.84 3.70 -3.19
C LEU A 50 2.71 2.73 -3.55
N TYR A 51 1.67 3.20 -4.24
CA TYR A 51 0.62 2.33 -4.73
C TYR A 51 1.15 1.29 -5.71
N GLU A 52 1.94 1.69 -6.71
CA GLU A 52 2.57 0.77 -7.68
C GLU A 52 3.46 -0.27 -7.00
N THR A 53 4.15 0.13 -5.95
CA THR A 53 4.96 -0.75 -5.09
C THR A 53 4.12 -1.80 -4.37
N MET A 54 2.93 -1.42 -3.93
CA MET A 54 2.04 -2.30 -3.16
C MET A 54 1.04 -3.07 -4.04
N LEU A 55 0.87 -2.69 -5.30
CA LEU A 55 0.00 -3.33 -6.28
C LEU A 55 0.20 -4.85 -6.41
N PRO A 56 1.44 -5.39 -6.34
CA PRO A 56 1.66 -6.83 -6.38
C PRO A 56 0.87 -7.61 -5.33
N TRP A 57 0.61 -7.04 -4.15
CA TRP A 57 -0.20 -7.70 -3.11
C TRP A 57 -1.64 -7.96 -3.53
N GLU A 58 -2.16 -7.19 -4.49
CA GLU A 58 -3.50 -7.36 -5.07
C GLU A 58 -3.47 -8.29 -6.29
N THR A 59 -2.38 -8.27 -7.06
CA THR A 59 -2.34 -8.84 -8.42
C THR A 59 -1.49 -10.09 -8.57
N ASP A 60 -0.51 -10.32 -7.71
CA ASP A 60 0.47 -11.41 -7.84
C ASP A 60 0.18 -12.53 -6.83
N PRO A 61 -0.35 -13.69 -7.28
CA PRO A 61 -0.62 -14.83 -6.40
C PRO A 61 0.64 -15.41 -5.75
N SER A 62 1.84 -15.17 -6.31
CA SER A 62 3.09 -15.69 -5.74
C SER A 62 3.46 -15.05 -4.40
N LEU A 63 2.90 -13.88 -4.09
CA LEU A 63 3.04 -13.24 -2.78
C LEU A 63 2.16 -13.86 -1.69
N ARG A 64 1.49 -14.97 -1.98
CA ARG A 64 0.69 -15.75 -1.01
C ARG A 64 1.35 -17.10 -0.71
N ASP A 65 2.67 -17.11 -0.65
CA ASP A 65 3.53 -18.27 -0.41
C ASP A 65 3.50 -18.77 1.05
N ASP A 66 3.19 -17.89 2.01
CA ASP A 66 3.02 -18.24 3.43
C ASP A 66 1.76 -17.62 4.06
N ASP A 67 1.46 -18.05 5.29
CA ASP A 67 0.29 -17.60 6.05
C ASP A 67 0.34 -16.10 6.40
N LEU A 68 1.52 -15.53 6.67
CA LEU A 68 1.67 -14.12 7.02
C LEU A 68 1.37 -13.25 5.81
N ARG A 69 2.00 -13.58 4.67
CA ARG A 69 1.86 -12.85 3.42
C ARG A 69 0.44 -13.00 2.85
N SER A 70 -0.15 -14.19 2.97
CA SER A 70 -1.57 -14.42 2.68
C SER A 70 -2.48 -13.53 3.53
N ALA A 71 -2.24 -13.48 4.85
CA ALA A 71 -3.00 -12.66 5.77
C ALA A 71 -2.87 -11.16 5.48
N PHE A 72 -1.73 -10.70 4.96
CA PHE A 72 -1.54 -9.34 4.50
C PHE A 72 -2.30 -9.07 3.20
N ALA A 73 -2.18 -9.94 2.20
CA ALA A 73 -2.90 -9.79 0.94
C ALA A 73 -4.44 -9.75 1.14
N ASP A 74 -4.98 -10.49 2.13
CA ASP A 74 -6.42 -10.45 2.45
C ASP A 74 -6.89 -9.12 3.05
N VAL A 75 -5.99 -8.37 3.67
CA VAL A 75 -6.31 -7.07 4.27
C VAL A 75 -5.98 -5.94 3.31
N TRP A 76 -4.99 -6.16 2.46
CA TRP A 76 -4.54 -5.28 1.40
C TRP A 76 -5.36 -5.47 0.12
N CYS A 77 -6.64 -5.10 0.20
CA CYS A 77 -7.52 -5.07 -0.96
C CYS A 77 -8.11 -3.66 -1.07
N LEU A 78 -7.57 -2.82 -1.94
CA LEU A 78 -7.84 -1.39 -1.97
C LEU A 78 -8.56 -0.98 -3.26
N ASN A 79 -9.71 -0.32 -3.10
CA ASN A 79 -10.40 0.36 -4.20
C ASN A 79 -10.03 1.84 -4.18
N LEU A 80 -9.56 2.37 -5.31
CA LEU A 80 -9.38 3.80 -5.47
C LEU A 80 -10.73 4.50 -5.33
N VAL A 81 -10.81 5.46 -4.40
CA VAL A 81 -12.02 6.25 -4.14
C VAL A 81 -11.91 7.63 -4.76
N GLU A 82 -10.75 8.28 -4.61
CA GLU A 82 -10.57 9.67 -5.02
C GLU A 82 -9.10 9.92 -5.37
N THR A 83 -8.86 10.61 -6.48
CA THR A 83 -7.56 11.19 -6.80
C THR A 83 -7.67 12.70 -6.66
N ARG A 84 -6.77 13.32 -5.87
CA ARG A 84 -6.66 14.78 -5.75
C ARG A 84 -5.25 15.25 -6.09
N THR A 85 -5.17 16.30 -6.88
CA THR A 85 -3.91 16.93 -7.25
C THR A 85 -3.77 18.27 -6.54
N PHE A 86 -2.73 18.44 -5.71
CA PHE A 86 -2.39 19.69 -5.02
C PHE A 86 -1.17 20.34 -5.68
N GLY A 87 -1.39 21.50 -6.31
CA GLY A 87 -0.41 22.11 -7.21
C GLY A 87 -0.11 21.21 -8.41
N SER A 88 0.70 21.66 -9.36
CA SER A 88 1.04 20.86 -10.56
C SER A 88 1.92 19.62 -10.28
N ARG A 89 2.14 19.24 -9.01
CA ARG A 89 3.20 18.28 -8.62
C ARG A 89 2.79 17.18 -7.64
N VAL A 90 1.72 17.34 -6.85
CA VAL A 90 1.39 16.35 -5.80
C VAL A 90 0.07 15.67 -6.11
N ILE A 91 0.11 14.39 -6.45
CA ILE A 91 -1.08 13.56 -6.65
C ILE A 91 -1.25 12.68 -5.40
N TYR A 92 -2.43 12.77 -4.79
CA TYR A 92 -2.86 11.89 -3.71
C TYR A 92 -3.97 10.99 -4.19
N GLU A 93 -3.86 9.70 -3.88
CA GLU A 93 -4.85 8.69 -4.19
C GLU A 93 -5.38 8.12 -2.88
N ARG A 94 -6.67 8.37 -2.61
CA ARG A 94 -7.39 7.84 -1.45
C ARG A 94 -7.99 6.52 -1.85
N TYR A 95 -7.62 5.47 -1.12
CA TYR A 95 -8.16 4.14 -1.29
C TYR A 95 -9.01 3.75 -0.09
N ARG A 96 -10.04 2.94 -0.32
CA ARG A 96 -10.86 2.30 0.71
C ARG A 96 -10.70 0.80 0.59
N ARG A 97 -10.69 0.09 1.71
CA ARG A 97 -10.71 -1.37 1.69
C ARG A 97 -11.93 -1.86 0.90
N ALA A 98 -11.72 -2.72 -0.08
CA ALA A 98 -12.80 -3.34 -0.83
C ALA A 98 -13.61 -4.23 0.13
N ARG A 99 -14.94 -4.09 0.09
CA ARG A 99 -15.84 -4.97 0.87
C ARG A 99 -16.13 -6.28 0.13
N ASP A 100 -15.89 -6.30 -1.17
CA ASP A 100 -16.09 -7.44 -2.07
C ASP A 100 -14.78 -7.76 -2.81
N ARG A 101 -14.60 -9.03 -3.20
CA ARG A 101 -13.37 -9.68 -3.72
C ARG A 101 -12.32 -8.76 -4.38
N CYS A 102 -11.06 -9.03 -4.04
CA CYS A 102 -9.87 -8.50 -4.70
C CYS A 102 -9.94 -8.72 -6.22
N GLY A 103 -10.03 -7.63 -6.96
CA GLY A 103 -10.01 -7.58 -8.42
C GLY A 103 -9.34 -6.27 -8.84
N PRO A 104 -8.64 -6.24 -9.99
CA PRO A 104 -7.85 -5.09 -10.38
C PRO A 104 -8.74 -3.84 -10.51
N PRO A 105 -8.27 -2.65 -10.07
CA PRO A 105 -9.06 -1.43 -10.19
C PRO A 105 -9.34 -1.16 -11.67
N GLY A 106 -10.63 -1.06 -12.01
CA GLY A 106 -11.07 -0.66 -13.33
C GLY A 106 -10.48 0.70 -13.68
N ARG A 107 -9.67 0.74 -14.75
CA ARG A 107 -9.21 1.99 -15.36
C ARG A 107 -10.40 2.69 -16.00
N GLU A 108 -11.13 3.50 -15.24
CA GLU A 108 -11.96 4.55 -15.84
C GLU A 108 -11.05 5.74 -16.18
N VAL A 109 -10.47 5.68 -17.38
CA VAL A 109 -9.93 6.86 -18.05
C VAL A 109 -11.13 7.68 -18.51
N GLY A 110 -11.44 8.75 -17.77
CA GLY A 110 -12.45 9.73 -18.13
C GLY A 110 -12.16 10.35 -19.50
N ARG A 111 -13.21 10.41 -20.32
CA ARG A 111 -13.33 11.30 -21.49
C ARG A 111 -13.64 12.72 -21.05
#